data_AF-A0A2M9G643-F1
#
_entry.id   AF-A0A2M9G643-F1
#
_cell.length_a   1.000
_cell.length_b   1.000
_cell.length_c   1.000
_cell.angle_alpha   90.00
_cell.angle_beta   90.00
_cell.angle_gamma   90.00
#
_symmetry.space_group_name_H-M   'P 1'
#
loop_
_entity.id
_entity.type
_entity.pdbx_description
1 polymer ?
#
loop_
_entity_poly.entity_id
_entity_poly.type
_entity_poly.pdbx_seq_one_letter_code
_entity_poly.pdbx_strand_id
1 'polypeptide(L)'
;MRVLILVLMCLAPLLAKAGGLPPEGEVRTHRGVDLVGTTYADRDSEDFFRVAGMAVDMVRSLPRAEWNRSGLIRKIIYNPPSKYRDIDDETAHFTGVYYPEPMNRWPAPMLMNRSARYASALELALAIVSAGILADDHRKYVDMSGSATGRESGEYRQLRLLMTKSASADVQLSADCRNLIAVYNALRILNPQSMELNQRVREINDRGCR
;
A
#
# COMPACT_ATOMS: atom_id res chain seq x y z
N MET A 1 -24.93 38.65 29.45
CA MET A 1 -24.93 38.13 30.84
C MET A 1 -25.47 36.70 30.81
N ARG A 2 -24.63 35.73 31.24
CA ARG A 2 -24.90 34.41 31.87
C ARG A 2 -26.18 33.64 31.42
N VAL A 3 -26.14 32.35 31.06
CA VAL A 3 -25.65 31.22 31.85
C VAL A 3 -25.30 30.02 30.95
N LEU A 4 -24.21 29.36 31.35
CA LEU A 4 -23.65 28.08 30.95
C LEU A 4 -24.58 26.91 31.35
N ILE A 5 -24.92 25.99 30.44
CA ILE A 5 -25.35 24.62 30.81
C ILE A 5 -24.45 23.61 30.11
N LEU A 6 -23.71 22.91 30.96
CA LEU A 6 -22.83 21.78 30.71
C LEU A 6 -23.65 20.49 30.85
N VAL A 7 -23.71 19.66 29.81
CA VAL A 7 -24.02 18.21 29.87
C VAL A 7 -23.18 17.60 28.76
N LEU A 8 -21.90 17.25 28.98
CA LEU A 8 -21.39 16.04 29.62
C LEU A 8 -22.02 14.73 29.08
N MET A 9 -21.19 14.01 28.30
CA MET A 9 -21.17 12.56 28.08
C MET A 9 -22.37 11.91 27.38
N CYS A 10 -22.16 11.63 26.09
CA CYS A 10 -21.96 10.25 25.66
C CYS A 10 -20.74 10.21 24.72
N LEU A 11 -19.55 10.18 25.34
CA LEU A 11 -18.46 9.38 24.80
C LEU A 11 -19.00 7.94 24.76
N ALA A 12 -19.68 7.58 23.68
CA ALA A 12 -19.58 6.20 23.23
C ALA A 12 -18.14 6.07 22.75
N PRO A 13 -17.29 5.24 23.38
CA PRO A 13 -16.14 4.75 22.67
C PRO A 13 -16.74 3.94 21.52
N LEU A 14 -16.86 4.54 20.34
CA LEU A 14 -16.68 3.80 19.11
C LEU A 14 -15.25 3.25 19.24
N LEU A 15 -15.19 2.10 19.90
CA LEU A 15 -14.12 1.13 19.78
C LEU A 15 -14.00 0.92 18.27
N ALA A 16 -13.18 1.76 17.64
CA ALA A 16 -12.48 1.37 16.44
C ALA A 16 -11.85 0.03 16.80
N LYS A 17 -12.47 -1.07 16.34
CA LYS A 17 -11.77 -2.35 16.22
C LYS A 17 -10.45 -1.98 15.57
N ALA A 18 -9.35 -2.18 16.30
CA ALA A 18 -8.02 -1.91 15.77
C ALA A 18 -7.96 -2.51 14.36
N GLY A 19 -7.70 -1.66 13.37
CA GLY A 19 -7.50 -2.05 11.98
C GLY A 19 -6.33 -3.00 11.94
N GLY A 20 -6.60 -4.29 12.10
CA GLY A 20 -5.60 -5.34 12.01
C GLY A 20 -5.49 -5.79 10.57
N LEU A 21 -4.32 -6.34 10.20
CA LEU A 21 -4.21 -7.15 9.00
C LEU A 21 -5.30 -8.24 9.00
N PRO A 22 -5.90 -8.56 7.83
CA PRO A 22 -6.87 -9.63 7.77
C PRO A 22 -6.23 -10.96 8.22
N PRO A 23 -7.03 -11.90 8.76
CA PRO A 23 -6.52 -13.22 9.13
C PRO A 23 -5.81 -13.89 7.95
N GLU A 24 -4.54 -14.26 8.16
CA GLU A 24 -3.68 -14.85 7.14
C GLU A 24 -4.18 -16.26 6.76
N GLY A 25 -4.49 -16.47 5.47
CA GLY A 25 -4.89 -17.76 4.92
C GLY A 25 -3.69 -18.63 4.51
N GLU A 26 -3.86 -19.48 3.50
CA GLU A 26 -2.76 -20.27 2.93
C GLU A 26 -1.60 -19.36 2.48
N VAL A 27 -0.37 -19.75 2.76
CA VAL A 27 0.83 -19.01 2.37
C VAL A 27 1.60 -19.78 1.30
N ARG A 28 1.89 -19.12 0.17
CA ARG A 28 2.78 -19.63 -0.88
C ARG A 28 3.92 -18.66 -1.11
N THR A 29 5.15 -19.13 -0.99
CA THR A 29 6.32 -18.31 -1.30
C THR A 29 6.64 -18.40 -2.78
N HIS A 30 6.55 -17.29 -3.51
CA HIS A 30 6.98 -17.19 -4.91
C HIS A 30 8.19 -16.28 -5.00
N ARG A 31 9.32 -16.81 -5.47
CA ARG A 31 10.53 -16.01 -5.71
C ARG A 31 11.01 -15.25 -4.44
N GLY A 32 10.72 -15.72 -3.23
CA GLY A 32 11.06 -15.05 -1.96
C GLY A 32 10.11 -13.92 -1.56
N VAL A 33 8.91 -13.88 -2.14
CA VAL A 33 7.77 -13.06 -1.70
C VAL A 33 6.69 -14.01 -1.19
N ASP A 34 6.22 -13.79 0.03
CA ASP A 34 5.13 -14.56 0.62
C ASP A 34 3.80 -14.03 0.11
N LEU A 35 3.08 -14.87 -0.62
CA LEU A 35 1.72 -14.63 -1.07
C LEU A 35 0.79 -15.27 -0.06
N VAL A 36 -0.03 -14.46 0.61
CA VAL A 36 -0.94 -14.91 1.66
C VAL A 36 -2.37 -14.83 1.13
N GLY A 37 -3.02 -15.97 0.99
CA GLY A 37 -4.41 -16.08 0.56
C GLY A 37 -5.39 -15.55 1.60
N THR A 38 -6.68 -15.59 1.27
CA THR A 38 -7.77 -15.16 2.14
C THR A 38 -8.37 -16.33 2.92
N THR A 39 -8.92 -16.05 4.10
CA THR A 39 -9.71 -17.01 4.90
C THR A 39 -11.22 -16.87 4.70
N TYR A 40 -11.66 -15.94 3.85
CA TYR A 40 -13.08 -15.73 3.56
C TYR A 40 -13.67 -16.92 2.78
N ALA A 41 -14.61 -17.63 3.38
CA ALA A 41 -15.18 -18.86 2.81
C ALA A 41 -15.92 -18.69 1.47
N ASP A 42 -16.31 -17.46 1.11
CA ASP A 42 -16.94 -17.13 -0.18
C ASP A 42 -15.93 -16.74 -1.26
N ARG A 43 -14.63 -16.84 -0.97
CA ARG A 43 -13.53 -16.44 -1.86
C ARG A 43 -12.50 -17.55 -1.96
N ASP A 44 -11.92 -17.64 -3.15
CA ASP A 44 -10.84 -18.57 -3.46
C ASP A 44 -9.53 -17.79 -3.72
N SER A 45 -8.41 -18.42 -3.34
CA SER A 45 -7.07 -17.83 -3.42
C SER A 45 -6.26 -18.30 -4.63
N GLU A 46 -6.71 -19.29 -5.42
CA GLU A 46 -5.91 -19.79 -6.56
C GLU A 46 -5.65 -18.72 -7.62
N ASP A 47 -6.68 -17.97 -8.01
CA ASP A 47 -6.51 -16.86 -8.95
C ASP A 47 -5.57 -15.79 -8.39
N PHE A 48 -5.63 -15.54 -7.07
CA PHE A 48 -4.69 -14.64 -6.41
C PHE A 48 -3.26 -15.13 -6.53
N PHE A 49 -2.98 -16.39 -6.16
CA PHE A 49 -1.63 -16.94 -6.22
C PHE A 49 -1.06 -16.91 -7.65
N ARG A 50 -1.88 -17.24 -8.64
CA ARG A 50 -1.51 -17.19 -10.06
C ARG A 50 -1.18 -15.76 -10.50
N VAL A 51 -2.10 -14.81 -10.26
CA VAL A 51 -1.93 -13.40 -10.69
C VAL A 51 -0.77 -12.74 -9.95
N ALA A 52 -0.64 -12.97 -8.65
CA ALA A 52 0.43 -12.43 -7.83
C ALA A 52 1.80 -13.04 -8.18
N GLY A 53 1.87 -14.34 -8.48
CA GLY A 53 3.09 -14.97 -8.98
C GLY A 53 3.57 -14.34 -10.28
N MET A 54 2.66 -14.17 -11.25
CA MET A 54 2.96 -13.48 -12.53
C MET A 54 3.41 -12.03 -12.31
N ALA A 55 2.74 -11.29 -11.41
CA ALA A 55 3.11 -9.92 -11.09
C ALA A 55 4.52 -9.83 -10.50
N VAL A 56 4.89 -10.75 -9.58
CA VAL A 56 6.24 -10.82 -9.00
C VAL A 56 7.28 -11.13 -10.08
N ASP A 57 7.00 -12.04 -11.01
CA ASP A 57 7.91 -12.34 -12.13
C ASP A 57 8.07 -11.12 -13.07
N MET A 58 6.99 -10.39 -13.36
CA MET A 58 7.04 -9.14 -14.11
C MET A 58 7.92 -8.10 -13.42
N VAL A 59 7.71 -7.86 -12.12
CA VAL A 59 8.51 -6.90 -11.34
C VAL A 59 9.99 -7.29 -11.31
N ARG A 60 10.31 -8.59 -11.30
CA ARG A 60 11.69 -9.09 -11.40
C ARG A 60 12.36 -8.88 -12.75
N SER A 61 11.58 -8.72 -13.81
CA SER A 61 12.11 -8.40 -15.14
C SER A 61 12.51 -6.93 -15.30
N LEU A 62 12.10 -6.06 -14.36
CA LEU A 62 12.44 -4.64 -14.39
C LEU A 62 13.94 -4.42 -14.15
N PRO A 63 14.52 -3.33 -14.67
CA PRO A 63 15.89 -2.94 -14.37
C PRO A 63 16.14 -2.84 -12.88
N ARG A 64 17.38 -3.14 -12.46
CA ARG A 64 17.78 -3.26 -11.06
C ARG A 64 17.38 -2.06 -10.18
N ALA A 65 17.38 -0.84 -10.73
CA ALA A 65 17.00 0.37 -10.00
C ALA A 65 15.54 0.32 -9.50
N GLU A 66 14.60 -0.14 -10.34
CA GLU A 66 13.19 -0.29 -9.98
C GLU A 66 12.98 -1.53 -9.11
N TRP A 67 13.64 -2.64 -9.46
CA TRP A 67 13.60 -3.89 -8.68
C TRP A 67 14.07 -3.70 -7.23
N ASN A 68 15.10 -2.89 -6.99
CA ASN A 68 15.67 -2.71 -5.65
C ASN A 68 14.66 -2.12 -4.66
N ARG A 69 13.72 -1.28 -5.12
CA ARG A 69 12.69 -0.68 -4.26
C ARG A 69 11.48 -1.60 -4.12
N SER A 70 10.99 -2.17 -5.23
CA SER A 70 9.91 -3.16 -5.18
C SER A 70 10.27 -4.42 -4.42
N GLY A 71 11.55 -4.79 -4.36
CA GLY A 71 12.07 -5.91 -3.57
C GLY A 71 11.95 -5.72 -2.06
N LEU A 72 11.54 -4.54 -1.59
CA LEU A 72 11.15 -4.33 -0.19
C LEU A 72 9.79 -4.97 0.12
N ILE A 73 8.96 -5.24 -0.89
CA ILE A 73 7.70 -5.95 -0.70
C ILE A 73 8.00 -7.44 -0.57
N ARG A 74 7.97 -7.93 0.69
CA ARG A 74 8.23 -9.34 1.02
C ARG A 74 6.97 -10.15 1.25
N LYS A 75 5.84 -9.49 1.50
CA LYS A 75 4.56 -10.14 1.77
C LYS A 75 3.44 -9.41 1.04
N ILE A 76 2.61 -10.16 0.31
CA ILE A 76 1.39 -9.68 -0.34
C ILE A 76 0.22 -10.47 0.26
N ILE A 77 -0.75 -9.79 0.86
CA ILE A 77 -1.89 -10.41 1.53
C ILE A 77 -3.15 -10.15 0.71
N TYR A 78 -3.87 -11.21 0.38
CA TYR A 78 -5.12 -11.14 -0.37
C TYR A 78 -6.29 -10.84 0.56
N ASN A 79 -6.87 -9.66 0.39
CA ASN A 79 -8.00 -9.18 1.17
C ASN A 79 -9.15 -8.77 0.26
N PRO A 80 -9.75 -9.70 -0.51
CA PRO A 80 -10.77 -9.36 -1.49
C PRO A 80 -12.03 -8.80 -0.83
N PRO A 81 -12.94 -8.17 -1.60
CA PRO A 81 -14.25 -7.80 -1.07
C PRO A 81 -14.99 -9.09 -0.69
N SER A 82 -15.55 -9.20 0.51
CA SER A 82 -16.30 -10.39 0.96
C SER A 82 -17.48 -9.93 1.81
N LYS A 83 -18.54 -10.75 1.86
CA LYS A 83 -19.66 -10.51 2.80
C LYS A 83 -19.24 -10.62 4.27
N TYR A 84 -18.08 -11.23 4.54
CA TYR A 84 -17.51 -11.39 5.89
C TYR A 84 -16.53 -10.27 6.26
N ARG A 85 -16.28 -9.33 5.35
CA ARG A 85 -15.48 -8.14 5.62
C ARG A 85 -16.38 -7.05 6.20
N ASP A 86 -15.99 -6.48 7.34
CA ASP A 86 -16.66 -5.32 7.91
C ASP A 86 -16.69 -4.19 6.84
N ILE A 87 -17.87 -3.59 6.60
CA ILE A 87 -18.24 -2.90 5.33
C ILE A 87 -17.56 -1.53 5.09
N ASP A 88 -16.79 -1.00 6.04
CA ASP A 88 -16.13 0.32 5.87
C ASP A 88 -14.72 0.19 5.28
N ASP A 89 -14.62 -0.14 4.00
CA ASP A 89 -13.32 -0.07 3.33
C ASP A 89 -13.36 0.65 1.99
N GLU A 90 -13.12 1.96 2.04
CA GLU A 90 -12.84 2.82 0.88
C GLU A 90 -11.72 2.26 -0.01
N THR A 91 -10.91 1.33 0.52
CA THR A 91 -9.80 0.73 -0.21
C THR A 91 -10.13 -0.58 -0.94
N ALA A 92 -11.38 -1.06 -0.90
CA ALA A 92 -11.83 -2.30 -1.54
C ALA A 92 -11.63 -2.33 -3.07
N HIS A 93 -11.48 -1.17 -3.71
CA HIS A 93 -11.30 -1.05 -5.16
C HIS A 93 -9.82 -1.01 -5.60
N PHE A 94 -8.88 -0.82 -4.68
CA PHE A 94 -7.46 -0.73 -5.03
C PHE A 94 -6.86 -2.12 -5.26
N THR A 95 -6.09 -2.26 -6.34
CA THR A 95 -5.37 -3.51 -6.66
C THR A 95 -4.26 -3.81 -5.65
N GLY A 96 -3.63 -2.78 -5.08
CA GLY A 96 -2.62 -2.93 -4.04
C GLY A 96 -2.57 -1.70 -3.14
N VAL A 97 -2.58 -1.91 -1.83
CA VAL A 97 -2.43 -0.87 -0.82
C VAL A 97 -1.26 -1.26 0.06
N TYR A 98 -0.24 -0.40 0.11
CA TYR A 98 0.82 -0.57 1.08
C TYR A 98 0.26 -0.30 2.48
N TYR A 99 0.47 -1.21 3.43
CA TYR A 99 -0.12 -1.12 4.76
C TYR A 99 0.94 -0.78 5.81
N PRO A 100 1.30 0.51 5.99
CA PRO A 100 2.39 0.95 6.88
C PRO A 100 2.02 0.95 8.37
N GLU A 101 0.87 0.38 8.74
CA GLU A 101 0.38 0.39 10.13
C GLU A 101 1.41 -0.15 11.14
N PRO A 102 1.34 0.28 12.41
CA PRO A 102 2.45 0.24 13.36
C PRO A 102 2.75 -1.16 13.92
N MET A 103 2.52 -2.22 13.15
CA MET A 103 2.67 -3.61 13.59
C MET A 103 4.12 -4.06 13.83
N ASN A 104 5.10 -3.15 13.95
CA ASN A 104 6.52 -3.48 14.18
C ASN A 104 7.13 -4.41 13.12
N ARG A 105 6.47 -4.54 11.97
CA ARG A 105 6.85 -5.45 10.90
C ARG A 105 7.38 -4.63 9.74
N TRP A 106 8.69 -4.47 9.73
CA TRP A 106 9.42 -4.03 8.56
C TRP A 106 9.98 -5.24 7.80
N PRO A 107 9.78 -5.35 6.47
CA PRO A 107 8.93 -4.50 5.65
C PRO A 107 7.45 -4.81 5.84
N ALA A 108 6.63 -3.76 5.82
CA ALA A 108 5.18 -3.90 5.94
C ALA A 108 4.58 -4.61 4.71
N PRO A 109 3.48 -5.36 4.85
CA PRO A 109 2.87 -6.07 3.74
C PRO A 109 2.16 -5.11 2.77
N MET A 110 1.97 -5.58 1.55
CA MET A 110 1.01 -5.00 0.62
C MET A 110 -0.30 -5.79 0.69
N LEU A 111 -1.44 -5.11 0.78
CA LEU A 111 -2.77 -5.72 0.69
C LEU A 111 -3.27 -5.65 -0.75
N MET A 112 -3.70 -6.78 -1.31
CA MET A 112 -4.47 -6.82 -2.55
C MET A 112 -5.96 -6.85 -2.20
N ASN A 113 -6.62 -5.70 -2.32
CA ASN A 113 -8.01 -5.55 -1.90
C ASN A 113 -9.03 -5.88 -3.00
N ARG A 114 -8.63 -5.76 -4.26
CA ARG A 114 -9.46 -6.11 -5.43
C ARG A 114 -9.53 -7.63 -5.60
N SER A 115 -10.67 -8.13 -6.08
CA SER A 115 -10.79 -9.55 -6.45
C SER A 115 -9.80 -9.91 -7.56
N ALA A 116 -9.03 -10.99 -7.35
CA ALA A 116 -8.03 -11.46 -8.31
C ALA A 116 -8.61 -11.86 -9.67
N ARG A 117 -9.87 -12.30 -9.70
CA ARG A 117 -10.62 -12.58 -10.94
C ARG A 117 -10.68 -11.36 -11.88
N TYR A 118 -10.68 -10.15 -11.32
CA TYR A 118 -10.81 -8.90 -12.07
C TYR A 118 -9.54 -8.06 -12.07
N ALA A 119 -8.43 -8.59 -11.56
CA ALA A 119 -7.14 -7.92 -11.56
C ALA A 119 -6.21 -8.58 -12.59
N SER A 120 -5.47 -7.77 -13.34
CA SER A 120 -4.40 -8.27 -14.20
C SER A 120 -3.07 -8.35 -13.43
N ALA A 121 -2.20 -9.26 -13.87
CA ALA A 121 -0.84 -9.35 -13.35
C ALA A 121 -0.07 -8.03 -13.55
N LEU A 122 -0.34 -7.31 -14.65
CA LEU A 122 0.25 -6.00 -14.91
C LEU A 122 -0.19 -4.95 -13.88
N GLU A 123 -1.50 -4.81 -13.61
CA GLU A 123 -1.99 -3.87 -12.59
C GLU A 123 -1.37 -4.15 -11.22
N LEU A 124 -1.27 -5.43 -10.84
CA LEU A 124 -0.65 -5.81 -9.57
C LEU A 124 0.87 -5.57 -9.58
N ALA A 125 1.56 -5.79 -10.70
CA ALA A 125 2.98 -5.48 -10.84
C ALA A 125 3.25 -3.98 -10.66
N LEU A 126 2.43 -3.12 -11.26
CA LEU A 126 2.52 -1.67 -11.08
C LEU A 126 2.20 -1.25 -9.64
N ALA A 127 1.25 -1.93 -8.98
CA ALA A 127 0.96 -1.72 -7.57
C ALA A 127 2.14 -2.12 -6.67
N ILE A 128 2.84 -3.22 -6.96
CA ILE A 128 4.06 -3.63 -6.24
C ILE A 128 5.17 -2.58 -6.40
N VAL A 129 5.35 -2.03 -7.62
CA VAL A 129 6.33 -0.95 -7.86
C VAL A 129 5.98 0.27 -6.99
N SER A 130 4.71 0.69 -7.02
CA SER A 130 4.24 1.83 -6.24
C SER A 130 4.41 1.61 -4.73
N ALA A 131 4.01 0.45 -4.23
CA ALA A 131 4.19 0.06 -2.84
C ALA A 131 5.67 0.00 -2.45
N GLY A 132 6.56 -0.41 -3.35
CA GLY A 132 8.01 -0.39 -3.15
C GLY A 132 8.60 1.00 -2.91
N ILE A 133 8.06 2.03 -3.58
CA ILE A 133 8.45 3.43 -3.32
C ILE A 133 8.00 3.86 -1.91
N LEU A 134 6.75 3.58 -1.55
CA LEU A 134 6.20 3.89 -0.23
C LEU A 134 6.95 3.14 0.88
N ALA A 135 7.33 1.90 0.62
CA ALA A 135 8.16 1.11 1.50
C ALA A 135 9.55 1.78 1.67
N ASP A 136 10.24 2.14 0.59
CA ASP A 136 11.55 2.79 0.68
C ASP A 136 11.51 4.08 1.51
N ASP A 137 10.45 4.88 1.35
CA ASP A 137 10.23 6.09 2.14
C ASP A 137 9.92 5.77 3.62
N HIS A 138 9.10 4.74 3.89
CA HIS A 138 8.84 4.27 5.25
C HIS A 138 10.11 3.73 5.92
N ARG A 139 10.99 3.01 5.21
CA ARG A 139 12.29 2.56 5.72
C ARG A 139 13.15 3.72 6.18
N LYS A 140 13.34 4.72 5.31
CA LYS A 140 14.13 5.92 5.62
C LYS A 140 13.58 6.63 6.85
N TYR A 141 12.26 6.69 6.99
CA TYR A 141 11.63 7.27 8.18
C TYR A 141 11.95 6.47 9.45
N VAL A 142 11.81 5.15 9.42
CA VAL A 142 12.17 4.28 10.55
C VAL A 142 13.64 4.50 10.93
N ASP A 143 14.54 4.49 9.95
CA ASP A 143 15.99 4.70 10.14
C ASP A 143 16.29 6.07 10.78
N MET A 144 15.66 7.15 10.31
CA MET A 144 15.83 8.52 10.85
C MET A 144 15.25 8.67 12.26
N SER A 145 14.14 8.00 12.55
CA SER A 145 13.46 8.10 13.86
C SER A 145 14.19 7.36 14.98
N GLY A 146 15.18 6.52 14.66
CA GLY A 146 15.91 5.70 15.64
C GLY A 146 15.06 4.63 16.32
N SER A 147 13.77 4.52 16.00
CA SER A 147 12.84 3.57 16.62
C SER A 147 12.80 2.27 15.81
N ALA A 148 13.73 1.35 16.12
CA ALA A 148 13.62 -0.05 15.72
C ALA A 148 12.59 -0.83 16.58
N THR A 149 12.04 -0.21 17.62
CA THR A 149 11.18 -0.85 18.62
C THR A 149 9.94 -0.03 18.92
N GLY A 150 9.03 0.02 17.96
CA GLY A 150 7.67 -0.51 18.14
C GLY A 150 6.81 -0.20 19.38
N ARG A 151 7.11 0.86 20.11
CA ARG A 151 6.10 1.59 20.87
C ARG A 151 5.56 2.67 19.94
N GLU A 152 4.24 2.68 19.74
CA GLU A 152 3.52 3.90 19.41
C GLU A 152 3.78 4.90 20.54
N SER A 153 4.96 5.52 20.56
CA SER A 153 5.14 6.72 21.34
C SER A 153 4.20 7.76 20.74
N GLY A 154 3.60 8.62 21.57
CA GLY A 154 2.85 9.77 21.09
C GLY A 154 3.64 10.60 20.07
N GLU A 155 4.97 10.49 20.08
CA GLU A 155 5.90 11.03 19.11
C GLU A 155 5.79 10.39 17.72
N TYR A 156 5.55 9.09 17.54
CA TYR A 156 5.33 8.50 16.20
C TYR A 156 4.06 9.06 15.56
N ARG A 157 2.98 9.16 16.34
CA ARG A 157 1.73 9.78 15.89
C ARG A 157 1.92 11.28 15.64
N GLN A 158 2.67 11.99 16.49
CA GLN A 158 2.96 13.40 16.30
C GLN A 158 3.92 13.67 15.13
N LEU A 159 4.95 12.87 14.90
CA LEU A 159 5.85 12.99 13.74
C LEU A 159 5.14 12.60 12.45
N ARG A 160 4.29 11.57 12.44
CA ARG A 160 3.44 11.26 11.28
C ARG A 160 2.47 12.39 11.02
N LEU A 161 1.82 12.94 12.05
CA LEU A 161 0.92 14.09 11.94
C LEU A 161 1.66 15.37 11.56
N LEU A 162 2.90 15.57 12.02
CA LEU A 162 3.77 16.66 11.62
C LEU A 162 4.19 16.44 10.18
N MET A 163 4.58 15.25 9.74
CA MET A 163 4.94 15.02 8.34
C MET A 163 3.72 15.01 7.41
N THR A 164 2.51 14.68 7.87
CA THR A 164 1.29 14.77 7.04
C THR A 164 0.64 16.15 7.06
N LYS A 165 0.76 16.91 8.17
CA LYS A 165 0.30 18.31 8.28
C LYS A 165 1.36 19.36 7.93
N SER A 166 2.65 19.00 7.94
CA SER A 166 3.81 19.88 7.72
C SER A 166 4.81 19.34 6.68
N ALA A 167 4.55 18.19 6.03
CA ALA A 167 5.12 18.04 4.69
C ALA A 167 4.60 19.24 3.91
N SER A 168 5.51 20.12 3.53
CA SER A 168 5.19 21.13 2.54
C SER A 168 4.57 20.42 1.34
N ALA A 169 3.69 21.12 0.63
CA ALA A 169 3.13 20.62 -0.63
C ALA A 169 4.24 20.04 -1.54
N ASP A 170 5.46 20.59 -1.46
CA ASP A 170 6.64 20.14 -2.18
C ASP A 170 7.12 18.72 -1.81
N VAL A 171 7.06 18.32 -0.53
CA VAL A 171 7.47 16.97 -0.11
C VAL A 171 6.46 15.92 -0.59
N GLN A 172 5.16 16.23 -0.49
CA GLN A 172 4.10 15.36 -1.03
C GLN A 172 4.20 15.28 -2.55
N LEU A 173 4.39 16.42 -3.23
CA LEU A 173 4.57 16.48 -4.67
C LEU A 173 5.81 15.69 -5.11
N SER A 174 6.93 15.77 -4.38
CA SER A 174 8.13 14.99 -4.69
C SER A 174 7.88 13.48 -4.59
N ALA A 175 7.19 13.02 -3.55
CA ALA A 175 6.85 11.60 -3.39
C ALA A 175 5.91 11.11 -4.49
N ASP A 176 4.86 11.88 -4.80
CA ASP A 176 3.93 11.62 -5.89
C ASP A 176 4.65 11.53 -7.24
N CYS A 177 5.54 12.48 -7.52
CA CYS A 177 6.32 12.50 -8.75
C CYS A 177 7.26 11.30 -8.88
N ARG A 178 7.96 10.91 -7.80
CA ARG A 178 8.78 9.69 -7.79
C ARG A 178 7.93 8.46 -8.11
N ASN A 179 6.76 8.35 -7.51
CA ASN A 179 5.84 7.24 -7.74
C ASN A 179 5.34 7.20 -9.19
N LEU A 180 4.88 8.34 -9.72
CA LEU A 180 4.39 8.44 -11.11
C LEU A 180 5.46 8.08 -12.13
N ILE A 181 6.68 8.59 -11.96
CA ILE A 181 7.80 8.31 -12.87
C ILE A 181 8.17 6.82 -12.81
N ALA A 182 8.24 6.22 -11.61
CA ALA A 182 8.55 4.79 -11.45
C ALA A 182 7.48 3.90 -12.10
N VAL A 183 6.19 4.19 -11.87
CA VAL A 183 5.07 3.47 -12.49
C VAL A 183 5.07 3.64 -14.00
N TYR A 184 5.32 4.84 -14.52
CA TYR A 184 5.46 5.09 -15.96
C TYR A 184 6.61 4.27 -16.56
N ASN A 185 7.79 4.26 -15.92
CA ASN A 185 8.94 3.50 -16.40
C ASN A 185 8.67 2.01 -16.41
N ALA A 186 8.03 1.49 -15.36
CA ALA A 186 7.62 0.09 -15.28
C ALA A 186 6.62 -0.25 -16.38
N LEU A 187 5.57 0.56 -16.55
CA LEU A 187 4.56 0.36 -17.59
C LEU A 187 5.19 0.38 -18.99
N ARG A 188 6.12 1.30 -19.26
CA ARG A 188 6.80 1.43 -20.57
C ARG A 188 7.60 0.17 -20.92
N ILE A 189 8.13 -0.52 -19.92
CA ILE A 189 8.92 -1.76 -20.11
C ILE A 189 7.99 -2.97 -20.21
N LEU A 190 7.02 -3.08 -19.31
CA LEU A 190 6.14 -4.25 -19.20
C LEU A 190 5.02 -4.28 -20.25
N ASN A 191 4.59 -3.10 -20.72
CA ASN A 191 3.54 -2.97 -21.73
C ASN A 191 3.74 -1.70 -22.61
N PRO A 192 4.75 -1.71 -23.51
CA PRO A 192 5.14 -0.55 -24.31
C PRO A 192 4.06 -0.03 -25.28
N GLN A 193 3.06 -0.86 -25.59
CA GLN A 193 1.97 -0.50 -26.52
C GLN A 193 0.74 0.06 -25.79
N SER A 194 0.79 0.22 -24.46
CA SER A 194 -0.34 0.67 -23.68
C SER A 194 -0.70 2.13 -23.98
N MET A 195 -1.97 2.38 -24.29
CA MET A 195 -2.51 3.74 -24.41
C MET A 195 -2.40 4.54 -23.10
N GLU A 196 -2.31 3.86 -21.95
CA GLU A 196 -2.12 4.48 -20.64
C GLU A 196 -0.79 5.24 -20.52
N LEU A 197 0.22 4.90 -21.33
CA LEU A 197 1.50 5.61 -21.34
C LEU A 197 1.32 7.10 -21.64
N ASN A 198 0.47 7.42 -22.62
CA ASN A 198 0.19 8.81 -22.99
C ASN A 198 -0.55 9.55 -21.87
N GLN A 199 -1.43 8.86 -21.14
CA GLN A 199 -2.11 9.44 -19.98
C GLN A 199 -1.12 9.73 -18.84
N ARG A 200 -0.21 8.80 -18.56
CA ARG A 200 0.83 8.98 -17.52
C ARG A 200 1.80 10.10 -17.85
N VAL A 201 2.20 10.24 -19.12
CA VAL A 201 3.04 11.38 -19.56
C VAL A 201 2.33 12.71 -19.33
N ARG A 202 1.03 12.80 -19.65
CA ARG A 202 0.24 14.01 -19.35
C ARG A 202 0.21 14.29 -17.85
N GLU A 203 -0.10 13.29 -17.02
CA GLU A 203 -0.14 13.44 -15.57
C GLU A 203 1.21 13.90 -14.98
N ILE A 204 2.32 13.35 -15.46
CA ILE A 204 3.69 13.76 -15.09
C ILE A 204 3.94 15.23 -15.43
N ASN A 205 3.55 15.66 -16.63
CA ASN A 205 3.72 17.04 -17.09
C ASN A 205 2.83 18.02 -16.32
N ASP A 206 1.55 17.68 -16.13
CA ASP A 206 0.55 18.53 -15.46
C ASP A 206 0.93 18.79 -13.99
N ARG A 207 1.56 17.81 -13.33
CA ARG A 207 2.07 17.95 -11.96
C ARG A 207 3.46 18.60 -11.88
N GLY A 208 4.10 18.89 -13.00
CA GLY A 208 5.44 19.48 -13.03
C GLY A 208 6.52 18.55 -12.50
N CYS A 209 6.35 17.23 -12.63
CA CYS A 209 7.34 16.25 -12.22
C CYS A 209 8.55 16.32 -13.17
N ARG A 210 9.71 16.73 -12.65
CA ARG A 210 10.97 16.87 -13.40
C ARG A 210 12.01 15.85 -12.96
#